data_AF-A0A6P7HHV3-F1
#
_entry.id   AF-A0A6P7HHV3-F1
#
_cell.length_a   1.000
_cell.length_b   1.000
_cell.length_c   1.000
_cell.angle_alpha   90.00
_cell.angle_beta   90.00
_cell.angle_gamma   90.00
#
_symmetry.space_group_name_H-M   'P 1'
#
loop_
_entity.id
_entity.type
_entity.pdbx_description
1 polymer ?
#
loop_
_entity_poly.entity_id
_entity_poly.type
_entity_poly.pdbx_seq_one_letter_code
_entity_poly.pdbx_strand_id
1 'polypeptide(L)'
;MTLYHFGNCVALIYVPYYYTYKHSGLSEYGAFWKCIQAGLIYMITQLAKMLILATFFPENVSDLGNDVVGEFLKSTVDLADLAGLYLVLSGIPGKGHSKVLTAGIGWATAEVILSRALLL
;
A
#
# COMPACT_ATOMS: atom_id res chain seq x y z
N MET A 1 -12.28 -26.99 7.96
CA MET A 1 -11.05 -26.30 8.41
C MET A 1 -10.80 -24.96 7.71
N THR A 2 -11.40 -24.70 6.55
CA THR A 2 -11.19 -23.44 5.78
C THR A 2 -11.92 -22.23 6.36
N LEU A 3 -13.19 -22.36 6.77
CA LEU A 3 -13.96 -21.24 7.32
C LEU A 3 -13.43 -20.72 8.67
N TYR A 4 -12.92 -21.61 9.53
CA TYR A 4 -12.31 -21.20 10.80
C TYR A 4 -10.98 -20.46 10.58
N HIS A 5 -10.15 -20.93 9.64
CA HIS A 5 -8.91 -20.26 9.29
C HIS A 5 -9.18 -18.90 8.64
N PHE A 6 -10.07 -18.86 7.64
CA PHE A 6 -10.50 -17.63 6.98
C PHE A 6 -11.05 -16.61 7.99
N GLY A 7 -11.99 -17.03 8.84
CA GLY A 7 -12.58 -16.16 9.85
C GLY A 7 -11.56 -15.59 10.84
N ASN A 8 -10.59 -16.40 11.27
CA ASN A 8 -9.56 -15.95 12.19
C ASN A 8 -8.58 -14.97 11.52
N CYS A 9 -8.18 -15.23 10.26
CA CYS A 9 -7.34 -14.32 9.48
C CYS A 9 -8.05 -12.99 9.18
N VAL A 10 -9.33 -13.02 8.78
CA VAL A 10 -10.13 -11.80 8.59
C VAL A 10 -10.22 -11.02 9.89
N ALA A 11 -10.53 -11.68 11.01
CA ALA A 11 -10.65 -11.00 12.30
C ALA A 11 -9.33 -10.35 12.73
N LEU A 12 -8.21 -11.08 12.67
CA LEU A 12 -6.90 -10.55 13.03
C LEU A 12 -6.48 -9.35 12.19
N ILE A 13 -6.83 -9.35 10.91
CA ILE A 13 -6.46 -8.28 9.98
C ILE A 13 -7.41 -7.10 10.11
N TYR A 14 -8.73 -7.29 10.00
CA TYR A 14 -9.70 -6.18 9.91
C TYR A 14 -10.02 -5.50 11.25
N VAL A 15 -9.99 -6.23 12.37
CA VAL A 15 -10.31 -5.68 13.69
C VAL A 15 -9.42 -4.49 14.07
N PRO A 16 -8.08 -4.56 13.96
CA PRO A 16 -7.24 -3.41 14.29
C PRO A 16 -7.51 -2.20 13.38
N TYR A 17 -7.67 -2.36 12.06
CA TYR A 17 -8.01 -1.24 11.18
C TYR A 17 -9.34 -0.58 11.53
N TYR A 18 -10.36 -1.39 11.88
CA TYR A 18 -11.65 -0.88 12.32
C TYR A 18 -11.55 -0.10 13.63
N TYR A 19 -10.82 -0.64 14.62
CA TYR A 19 -10.60 0.04 15.90
C TYR A 19 -9.81 1.35 15.71
N THR A 20 -8.74 1.36 14.92
CA THR A 20 -7.98 2.59 14.65
C THR A 20 -8.84 3.63 13.94
N TYR A 21 -9.62 3.24 12.93
CA TYR A 21 -10.50 4.17 12.22
C TYR A 21 -11.54 4.82 13.15
N LYS A 22 -12.15 4.02 14.04
CA LYS A 22 -13.20 4.49 14.95
C LYS A 22 -12.66 5.30 16.13
N HIS A 23 -11.57 4.86 16.77
CA HIS A 23 -11.01 5.54 17.94
C HIS A 23 -10.19 6.78 17.60
N SER A 24 -9.69 6.91 16.37
CA SER A 24 -8.93 8.09 15.96
C SER A 24 -9.77 9.27 15.47
N GLY A 25 -11.10 9.18 15.51
CA GLY A 25 -12.00 10.28 15.15
C GLY A 25 -11.96 10.68 13.68
N LEU A 26 -11.46 9.81 12.79
CA LEU A 26 -11.33 10.10 11.35
C LEU A 26 -12.69 10.27 10.66
N SER A 27 -13.75 9.67 11.21
CA SER A 27 -15.11 9.80 10.66
C SER A 27 -15.66 11.23 10.75
N GLU A 28 -15.26 12.02 11.75
CA GLU A 28 -15.70 13.42 11.91
C GLU A 28 -15.09 14.35 10.85
N TYR A 29 -13.95 13.98 10.28
CA TYR A 29 -13.24 14.77 9.27
C TYR A 29 -13.65 14.41 7.83
N GLY A 30 -14.62 13.52 7.62
CA GLY A 30 -14.97 13.03 6.28
C GLY A 30 -13.82 12.26 5.61
N ALA A 31 -12.91 11.69 6.41
CA ALA A 31 -11.67 11.09 5.93
C ALA A 31 -11.88 9.79 5.13
N PHE A 32 -13.09 9.22 5.13
CA PHE A 32 -13.41 7.98 4.40
C PHE A 32 -13.10 8.08 2.89
N TRP A 33 -13.55 9.16 2.24
CA TRP A 33 -13.31 9.34 0.81
C TRP A 33 -11.83 9.55 0.50
N LYS A 34 -11.11 10.22 1.40
CA LYS A 34 -9.66 10.44 1.28
C LYS A 34 -8.86 9.16 1.53
N CYS A 35 -9.34 8.29 2.40
CA CYS A 35 -8.80 6.96 2.65
C CYS A 35 -8.95 6.07 1.40
N ILE A 36 -10.12 6.11 0.73
CA ILE A 36 -10.33 5.42 -0.55
C ILE A 36 -9.41 5.99 -1.63
N GLN A 37 -9.30 7.32 -1.74
CA GLN A 37 -8.39 7.97 -2.69
C GLN A 37 -6.93 7.53 -2.47
N ALA A 38 -6.50 7.44 -1.21
CA ALA A 38 -5.17 6.93 -0.86
C ALA A 38 -4.95 5.49 -1.32
N GLY A 39 -5.94 4.61 -1.10
CA GLY A 39 -5.89 3.21 -1.55
C GLY A 39 -5.88 3.07 -3.08
N LEU A 40 -6.59 3.93 -3.81
CA LEU A 40 -6.55 3.96 -5.27
C LEU A 40 -5.18 4.41 -5.80
N ILE A 41 -4.56 5.39 -5.16
CA ILE A 41 -3.19 5.82 -5.53
C ILE A 41 -2.20 4.67 -5.30
N TYR A 42 -2.33 3.93 -4.19
CA TYR A 42 -1.54 2.72 -3.95
C TYR A 42 -1.70 1.67 -5.07
N MET A 43 -2.95 1.40 -5.51
CA MET A 43 -3.18 0.45 -6.61
C MET A 43 -2.44 0.87 -7.88
N ILE A 44 -2.45 2.16 -8.21
CA ILE A 44 -1.80 2.70 -9.40
C ILE A 44 -0.27 2.64 -9.26
N THR A 45 0.29 3.01 -8.11
CA THR A 45 1.74 2.98 -7.89
C THR A 45 2.27 1.56 -7.93
N GLN A 46 1.56 0.62 -7.31
CA GLN A 46 1.92 -0.79 -7.31
C GLN A 46 1.85 -1.40 -8.72
N LEU A 47 0.84 -1.05 -9.51
CA LEU A 47 0.72 -1.50 -10.90
C LEU A 47 1.86 -0.94 -11.76
N ALA A 48 2.16 0.37 -11.62
CA ALA A 48 3.27 1.00 -12.33
C ALA A 48 4.62 0.36 -11.96
N LYS A 49 4.85 0.07 -10.68
CA LYS A 49 6.03 -0.63 -10.18
C LYS A 49 6.21 -2.00 -10.85
N MET A 50 5.16 -2.82 -10.88
CA MET A 50 5.22 -4.14 -11.51
C MET A 50 5.47 -4.06 -13.02
N LEU A 51 4.90 -3.06 -13.70
CA LEU A 51 5.12 -2.84 -15.12
C LEU A 51 6.57 -2.41 -15.43
N ILE A 52 7.13 -1.50 -14.63
CA ILE A 52 8.53 -1.03 -14.78
C ILE A 52 9.50 -2.19 -14.54
N LEU A 53 9.29 -2.97 -13.47
CA LEU A 53 10.10 -4.15 -13.17
C LEU A 53 10.07 -5.16 -14.32
N ALA A 54 8.88 -5.48 -14.85
CA ALA A 54 8.74 -6.44 -15.94
C ALA A 54 9.36 -5.95 -17.27
N THR A 55 9.33 -4.65 -17.54
CA THR A 55 9.83 -4.09 -18.81
C THR A 55 11.35 -3.91 -18.81
N PHE A 56 11.91 -3.40 -17.72
CA PHE A 56 13.34 -3.07 -17.62
C PHE A 56 14.20 -4.22 -17.10
N PHE A 57 13.63 -5.15 -16.32
CA PHE A 57 14.32 -6.32 -15.76
C PHE A 57 13.69 -7.63 -16.22
N PRO A 58 13.74 -7.97 -17.52
CA PRO A 58 13.39 -9.30 -17.96
C PRO A 58 14.36 -10.31 -17.31
N GLU A 59 13.84 -11.43 -16.82
CA GLU A 59 14.58 -12.45 -16.05
C GLU A 59 15.74 -13.10 -16.84
N ASN A 60 15.83 -12.81 -18.14
CA ASN A 60 16.78 -13.40 -19.09
C ASN A 60 18.17 -12.75 -19.11
N VAL A 61 18.39 -11.60 -18.43
CA VAL A 61 19.65 -10.84 -18.48
C VAL A 61 20.48 -10.90 -17.18
N SER A 62 20.08 -11.71 -16.20
CA SER A 62 20.71 -11.78 -14.88
C SER A 62 21.99 -12.65 -14.80
N ASP A 63 22.49 -13.21 -15.90
CA ASP A 63 23.62 -14.15 -15.88
C ASP A 63 25.01 -13.54 -16.15
N LEU A 64 25.11 -12.23 -16.45
CA LEU A 64 26.41 -11.58 -16.74
C LEU A 64 26.69 -10.37 -15.83
N GLY A 65 27.26 -10.63 -14.66
CA GLY A 65 28.28 -9.78 -14.02
C GLY A 65 27.90 -8.42 -13.42
N ASN A 66 26.62 -8.02 -13.38
CA ASN A 66 26.21 -6.67 -12.96
C ASN A 66 25.18 -6.63 -11.81
N ASP A 67 25.19 -7.63 -10.92
CA ASP A 67 24.19 -7.82 -9.85
C ASP A 67 24.00 -6.57 -8.97
N VAL A 68 25.09 -5.90 -8.58
CA VAL A 68 25.03 -4.72 -7.70
C VAL A 68 24.26 -3.55 -8.34
N VAL A 69 24.48 -3.30 -9.63
CA VAL A 69 23.80 -2.20 -10.34
C VAL A 69 22.35 -2.58 -10.63
N GLY A 70 22.06 -3.85 -10.91
CA GLY A 70 20.70 -4.36 -11.06
C GLY A 70 19.88 -4.26 -9.77
N GLU A 71 20.46 -4.66 -8.64
CA GLU A 71 19.86 -4.51 -7.31
C GLU A 71 19.67 -3.04 -6.93
N PHE A 72 20.64 -2.17 -7.22
CA PHE A 72 20.52 -0.74 -6.97
C PHE A 72 19.39 -0.09 -7.79
N LEU A 73 19.27 -0.45 -9.07
CA LEU A 73 18.19 0.06 -9.90
C LEU A 73 16.83 -0.50 -9.48
N LYS A 74 16.74 -1.77 -9.05
CA LYS A 74 15.52 -2.33 -8.43
C LYS A 74 15.13 -1.55 -7.18
N SER A 75 16.09 -1.25 -6.30
CA SER A 75 15.85 -0.42 -5.10
C SER A 75 15.42 1.01 -5.45
N THR A 76 15.86 1.55 -6.59
CA THR A 76 15.40 2.86 -7.07
C THR A 76 13.92 2.82 -7.48
N VAL A 77 13.38 1.68 -7.88
CA VAL A 77 11.94 1.54 -8.16
C VAL A 77 11.11 1.66 -6.87
N ASP A 78 11.64 1.27 -5.71
CA ASP A 78 10.96 1.46 -4.42
C ASP A 78 10.78 2.95 -4.04
N LEU A 79 11.60 3.86 -4.60
CA LEU A 79 11.38 5.32 -4.44
C LEU A 79 10.07 5.79 -5.09
N ALA A 80 9.51 5.03 -6.04
CA ALA A 80 8.21 5.36 -6.64
C ALA A 80 7.06 5.25 -5.62
N ASP A 81 7.15 4.30 -4.68
CA ASP A 81 6.17 4.15 -3.60
C ASP A 81 6.24 5.34 -2.64
N LEU A 82 7.45 5.86 -2.36
CA LEU A 82 7.64 7.07 -1.57
C LEU A 82 7.03 8.30 -2.25
N ALA A 83 7.19 8.43 -3.57
CA ALA A 83 6.57 9.49 -4.35
C ALA A 83 5.03 9.39 -4.32
N GLY A 84 4.50 8.17 -4.43
CA GLY A 84 3.08 7.89 -4.30
C GLY A 84 2.52 8.32 -2.94
N LEU A 85 3.20 7.98 -1.84
CA LEU A 85 2.85 8.42 -0.49
C LEU A 85 2.87 9.94 -0.35
N TYR A 86 3.86 10.61 -0.93
CA TYR A 86 3.95 12.07 -0.94
C TYR A 86 2.74 12.71 -1.65
N LEU A 87 2.30 12.14 -2.79
CA LEU A 87 1.11 12.59 -3.50
C LEU A 87 -0.18 12.38 -2.69
N VAL A 88 -0.31 11.26 -1.98
CA VAL A 88 -1.43 11.02 -1.07
C VAL A 88 -1.44 12.07 0.05
N LEU A 89 -0.28 12.33 0.66
CA LEU A 89 -0.12 13.30 1.74
C LEU A 89 -0.45 14.72 1.29
N SER A 90 -0.15 15.11 0.04
CA SER A 90 -0.48 16.44 -0.47
C SER A 90 -1.99 16.61 -0.76
N GLY A 91 -2.69 15.53 -1.12
CA GLY A 91 -4.12 15.54 -1.46
C GLY A 91 -5.12 15.53 -0.30
N ILE A 92 -4.67 15.35 0.95
CA ILE A 92 -5.53 15.31 2.14
C ILE A 92 -5.52 16.68 2.84
N PRO A 93 -6.65 17.41 2.91
CA PRO A 93 -6.75 18.60 3.75
C PRO A 93 -6.90 18.21 5.22
N GLY A 94 -6.20 18.89 6.14
CA GLY A 94 -6.33 18.66 7.59
C GLY A 94 -5.06 18.86 8.40
N LYS A 95 -5.17 18.71 9.73
CA LYS A 95 -4.03 18.73 10.66
C LYS A 95 -3.07 17.56 10.37
N GLY A 96 -1.76 17.79 10.51
CA GLY A 96 -0.72 16.81 10.16
C GLY A 96 -0.94 15.41 10.75
N HIS A 97 -1.40 15.32 12.00
CA HIS A 97 -1.64 14.05 12.69
C HIS A 97 -2.76 13.22 12.03
N SER A 98 -3.89 13.86 11.69
CA SER A 98 -5.03 13.18 11.02
C SER A 98 -4.71 12.86 9.56
N LYS A 99 -3.94 13.73 8.89
CA LYS A 99 -3.45 13.53 7.52
C LYS A 99 -2.62 12.26 7.39
N VAL A 100 -1.59 12.11 8.24
CA VAL A 100 -0.70 10.93 8.20
C VAL A 100 -1.48 9.66 8.53
N LEU A 101 -2.38 9.71 9.51
CA LEU A 101 -3.18 8.55 9.88
C LEU A 101 -4.13 8.12 8.76
N THR A 102 -4.79 9.07 8.09
CA THR A 102 -5.68 8.78 6.96
C THR A 102 -4.92 8.18 5.79
N ALA A 103 -3.75 8.74 5.45
CA ALA A 103 -2.89 8.22 4.40
C ALA A 103 -2.42 6.80 4.72
N GLY A 104 -1.94 6.57 5.95
CA GLY A 104 -1.42 5.27 6.40
C GLY A 104 -2.50 4.18 6.45
N ILE A 105 -3.68 4.49 7.01
CA ILE A 105 -4.80 3.53 7.04
C ILE A 105 -5.23 3.19 5.62
N GLY A 106 -5.38 4.17 4.72
CA GLY A 106 -5.79 3.91 3.34
C GLY A 106 -4.78 3.08 2.55
N TRP A 107 -3.50 3.42 2.66
CA TRP A 107 -2.42 2.70 2.00
C TRP A 107 -2.30 1.27 2.50
N ALA A 108 -2.26 1.06 3.81
CA ALA A 108 -2.11 -0.26 4.41
C ALA A 108 -3.36 -1.13 4.23
N THR A 109 -4.55 -0.55 4.24
CA THR A 109 -5.79 -1.29 3.93
C THR A 109 -5.79 -1.79 2.48
N ALA A 110 -5.34 -0.96 1.53
CA ALA A 110 -5.24 -1.35 0.13
C ALA A 110 -4.17 -2.45 -0.10
N GLU A 111 -3.01 -2.32 0.53
CA GLU A 111 -1.95 -3.33 0.52
C GLU A 111 -2.45 -4.68 1.04
N VAL A 112 -3.13 -4.68 2.19
CA VAL A 112 -3.69 -5.88 2.79
C VAL A 112 -4.70 -6.55 1.86
N ILE A 113 -5.62 -5.79 1.28
CA ILE A 113 -6.63 -6.34 0.36
C ILE A 113 -5.92 -6.96 -0.85
N LEU A 114 -4.97 -6.27 -1.47
CA LEU A 114 -4.32 -6.76 -2.69
C LEU A 114 -3.34 -7.92 -2.44
N SER A 115 -2.65 -7.91 -1.30
CA SER A 115 -1.59 -8.89 -0.99
C SER A 115 -2.11 -10.12 -0.26
N ARG A 116 -3.20 -9.99 0.50
CA ARG A 116 -3.75 -11.07 1.33
C ARG A 116 -5.07 -11.63 0.82
N ALA A 117 -5.78 -10.99 -0.13
CA ALA A 117 -7.04 -11.55 -0.64
C ALA A 117 -6.89 -12.94 -1.28
N LEU A 118 -5.72 -13.29 -1.82
CA LEU A 118 -5.46 -14.64 -2.35
C LEU A 118 -5.06 -15.66 -1.27
N LEU A 119 -4.58 -15.21 -0.11
CA LEU A 119 -4.07 -16.06 0.98
C LEU A 119 -5.11 -16.30 2.09
N LEU A 120 -6.21 -15.54 2.07
CA LEU A 120 -7.36 -15.63 2.96
C LEU A 120 -8.30 -16.73 2.49
#